data_AF-A0A348AL49-F1
#
_entry.id   AF-A0A348AL49-F1
#
_cell.length_a   1.000
_cell.length_b   1.000
_cell.length_c   1.000
_cell.angle_alpha   90.00
_cell.angle_beta   90.00
_cell.angle_gamma   90.00
#
_symmetry.space_group_name_H-M   'P 1'
#
loop_
_entity.id
_entity.type
_entity.pdbx_description
1 polymer ?
#
loop_
_entity_poly.entity_id
_entity_poly.type
_entity_poly.pdbx_seq_one_letter_code
_entity_poly.pdbx_strand_id
1 'polypeptide(L)' 'MRAVLFLAVLLATPSVAYAHSGAVFRVAVNYIPMLLALVPIFWTPISKFFRRWRDLFRKEDK' A
#
# COMPACT_ATOMS: atom_id res chain seq x y z
N MET A 1 -28.94 -9.99 -22.38
CA MET A 1 -28.37 -10.42 -21.07
C MET A 1 -27.26 -11.46 -21.21
N ARG A 2 -27.33 -12.47 -22.09
CA ARG A 2 -26.26 -13.48 -22.27
C ARG A 2 -24.87 -12.91 -22.60
N ALA A 3 -24.79 -11.86 -23.42
CA ALA A 3 -23.52 -11.22 -23.77
C ALA A 3 -22.78 -10.60 -22.56
N VAL A 4 -23.52 -10.07 -21.59
CA VAL A 4 -22.94 -9.51 -20.35
C VAL A 4 -22.37 -10.62 -19.47
N LEU A 5 -23.03 -11.79 -19.43
CA LEU A 5 -22.52 -12.96 -18.73
C LEU A 5 -21.24 -13.51 -19.38
N PHE A 6 -21.19 -13.57 -20.72
CA PHE A 6 -19.96 -13.97 -21.42
C PHE A 6 -18.81 -13.00 -21.17
N LEU A 7 -19.07 -11.70 -21.16
CA LEU A 7 -18.07 -10.69 -20.79
C LEU A 7 -17.58 -10.86 -19.36
N ALA A 8 -18.49 -11.10 -18.40
CA ALA A 8 -18.13 -11.34 -17.01
C ALA A 8 -17.24 -12.59 -16.86
N VAL A 9 -17.54 -13.67 -17.58
CA VAL A 9 -16.72 -14.89 -17.58
C VAL A 9 -15.34 -14.64 -18.22
N LEU A 10 -15.30 -13.94 -19.36
CA LEU A 10 -14.06 -13.58 -20.05
C LEU A 10 -13.15 -12.68 -19.19
N LEU A 11 -13.73 -11.81 -18.36
CA LEU A 11 -13.00 -10.97 -17.41
C LEU A 11 -12.59 -11.72 -16.15
N ALA A 12 -13.45 -12.61 -15.63
CA ALA A 12 -13.18 -13.36 -14.41
C ALA A 12 -12.09 -14.43 -14.61
N THR A 13 -12.02 -15.05 -15.79
CA THR A 13 -11.05 -16.11 -16.10
C THR A 13 -9.59 -15.68 -15.90
N PRO A 14 -9.10 -14.58 -16.50
CA PRO A 14 -7.75 -14.10 -16.24
C PRO A 14 -7.59 -13.61 -14.80
N SER A 15 -8.59 -12.98 -14.18
CA SER A 15 -8.50 -12.55 -12.77
C SER A 15 -8.27 -13.71 -11.81
N VAL A 16 -8.99 -14.83 -11.99
CA VAL A 16 -8.81 -16.05 -11.19
C VAL A 16 -7.46 -16.69 -11.50
N ALA A 17 -7.04 -16.75 -12.76
CA ALA A 17 -5.73 -17.27 -13.14
C ALA A 17 -4.57 -16.44 -12.55
N TYR A 18 -4.68 -15.11 -12.54
CA TYR A 18 -3.71 -14.20 -11.93
C TYR A 18 -3.67 -14.33 -10.40
N ALA A 19 -4.83 -14.52 -9.76
CA ALA A 19 -4.91 -14.77 -8.32
C ALA A 19 -4.28 -16.12 -7.96
N HIS A 20 -4.53 -17.17 -8.74
CA HIS A 20 -4.05 -18.52 -8.47
C HIS A 20 -2.56 -18.72 -8.82
N SER A 21 -2.05 -17.99 -9.82
CA SER A 21 -0.63 -17.99 -10.22
C SER A 21 0.28 -17.41 -9.13
N GLY A 22 -0.28 -16.68 -8.15
CA GLY A 22 0.51 -16.01 -7.12
C GLY A 22 1.39 -14.89 -7.67
N ALA A 23 1.21 -14.50 -8.94
CA ALA A 23 1.95 -13.42 -9.58
C ALA A 23 1.72 -12.09 -8.84
N VAL A 24 0.47 -11.79 -8.46
CA VAL A 24 0.14 -10.61 -7.64
C VAL A 24 0.86 -10.65 -6.29
N PHE A 25 0.90 -11.82 -5.65
CA PHE A 25 1.60 -12.00 -4.38
C PHE A 25 3.12 -11.83 -4.52
N ARG A 26 3.73 -12.42 -5.56
CA ARG A 26 5.17 -12.24 -5.85
C ARG A 26 5.53 -10.80 -6.14
N VAL A 27 4.70 -10.11 -6.92
CA VAL A 27 4.87 -8.69 -7.21
C VAL A 27 4.77 -7.88 -5.92
N ALA A 28 3.74 -8.10 -5.11
CA ALA A 28 3.57 -7.42 -3.82
C ALA A 28 4.76 -7.65 -2.88
N VAL A 29 5.24 -8.90 -2.75
CA VAL A 29 6.41 -9.24 -1.93
C VAL A 29 7.67 -8.57 -2.46
N ASN A 30 7.85 -8.46 -3.77
CA ASN A 30 8.99 -7.74 -4.36
C ASN A 30 8.96 -6.22 -4.09
N TYR A 31 7.81 -5.64 -3.80
CA TYR A 31 7.71 -4.23 -3.39
C TYR A 31 7.99 -4.01 -1.89
N ILE A 32 7.94 -5.06 -1.05
CA ILE A 32 8.23 -4.95 0.39
C ILE A 32 9.65 -4.40 0.66
N PRO A 33 10.74 -4.91 0.03
CA PRO A 33 12.08 -4.35 0.20
C PRO A 33 12.17 -2.87 -0.17
N MET A 34 11.46 -2.46 -1.24
CA MET A 34 11.43 -1.07 -1.70
C MET A 34 10.72 -0.18 -0.68
N LEU A 35 9.58 -0.63 -0.13
CA LEU A 35 8.88 0.07 0.95
C LEU A 35 9.72 0.18 2.23
N LEU A 36 10.44 -0.89 2.60
CA LEU A 36 11.36 -0.87 3.75
C LEU A 36 12.52 0.11 3.55
N ALA A 37 13.06 0.21 2.33
CA ALA A 37 14.10 1.17 1.99
C ALA A 37 13.60 2.63 2.04
N LEU A 38 12.30 2.87 1.85
CA LEU A 38 11.69 4.20 1.98
C LEU A 38 11.51 4.63 3.44
N VAL A 39 11.41 3.69 4.39
CA VAL A 39 11.24 3.99 5.82
C VAL A 39 12.27 4.99 6.36
N PRO A 40 13.60 4.79 6.21
CA PRO A 40 14.59 5.74 6.75
C PRO A 40 14.51 7.14 6.12
N ILE A 41 14.07 7.23 4.87
CA ILE A 41 13.90 8.51 4.14
C ILE A 41 12.77 9.33 4.77
N PHE A 42 11.67 8.68 5.15
CA PHE A 42 10.52 9.36 5.76
C PHE A 42 10.61 9.47 7.28
N TRP A 43 11.35 8.59 7.96
CA TRP A 43 11.43 8.59 9.43
C TRP A 43 12.07 9.86 10.00
N THR A 44 13.07 10.41 9.32
CA THR A 44 13.78 11.64 9.75
C THR A 44 12.89 12.89 9.75
N PRO A 45 12.17 13.25 8.67
CA PRO A 45 11.25 14.40 8.70
C PRO A 45 10.05 14.15 9.61
N ILE A 46 9.51 12.93 9.65
CA ILE A 46 8.36 12.57 10.51
C ILE A 46 8.71 12.75 11.99
N SER A 47 9.85 12.20 12.44
CA SER A 47 10.25 12.33 13.85
C SER A 47 10.50 13.79 14.26
N LYS A 48 11.03 14.62 13.35
CA LYS A 48 11.20 16.06 13.58
C LYS A 48 9.87 16.80 13.64
N PHE A 49 8.91 16.42 12.79
CA PHE A 49 7.55 16.96 12.80
C PHE A 49 6.83 16.61 14.11
N PHE A 50 6.85 15.34 14.55
CA PHE A 50 6.25 14.91 15.81
C PHE A 50 6.87 15.57 17.05
N ARG A 51 8.18 15.85 17.03
CA ARG A 51 8.82 16.64 18.11
C ARG A 51 8.26 18.06 18.16
N ARG A 52 8.23 18.77 17.01
CA ARG A 52 7.66 20.12 16.93
C ARG A 52 6.18 20.17 17.31
N TRP A 53 5.40 19.19 16.87
CA TRP A 53 3.99 19.09 17.20
C TRP A 53 3.77 18.97 18.71
N ARG A 54 4.51 18.05 19.35
CA ARG A 54 4.46 17.87 20.80
C ARG A 54 4.95 19.10 21.57
N ASP A 55 5.96 19.80 21.06
CA ASP A 55 6.46 21.03 21.70
C ASP A 55 5.45 22.19 21.60
N LEU A 56 4.65 22.26 20.54
CA LEU A 56 3.55 23.22 20.41
C LEU A 56 2.45 22.94 21.45
N PHE A 57 1.94 21.71 21.50
CA PHE A 57 0.90 21.33 22.45
C PHE A 57 1.35 21.41 23.92
N ARG A 58 2.61 21.07 24.22
CA ARG A 58 3.17 21.19 25.58
C ARG A 58 3.30 22.64 26.06
N LYS A 59 3.27 23.62 25.15
CA LYS A 59 3.37 25.04 25.46
C LYS A 59 2.00 25.68 25.75
N GLU A 60 0.91 25.03 25.34
CA GLU A 60 -0.47 25.45 25.64
C GLU A 60 -0.95 24.97 27.02
N ASP A 61 -0.33 23.93 27.59
CA ASP A 61 -0.63 23.38 28.92
C ASP A 61 0.12 24.08 30.09
N LYS A 62 0.87 25.17 29.83
CA LYS A 62 1.60 25.94 30.86
C LYS A 62 1.21 27.41 30.83
#